data_AF-A0A3D5DBY3-F1
#
_entry.id   AF-A0A3D5DBY3-F1
#
_cell.length_a   1.000
_cell.length_b   1.000
_cell.length_c   1.000
_cell.angle_alpha   90.00
_cell.angle_beta   90.00
_cell.angle_gamma   90.00
#
_symmetry.space_group_name_H-M   'P 1'
#
loop_
_entity.id
_entity.type
_entity.pdbx_description
1 polymer ?
#
loop_
_entity_poly.entity_id
_entity_poly.type
_entity_poly.pdbx_seq_one_letter_code
_entity_poly.pdbx_strand_id
1 'polypeptide(L)' 'MRELDVLLKRFIETSYSDLDSTEQDVFDSLLSESDIDLYAWLTGRSIPESTLLAQLVNRICREND' A
#
# COMPACT_ATOMS: atom_id res chain seq x y z
N MET A 1 2.57 -12.89 0.05
CA MET A 1 3.36 -13.32 1.23
C MET A 1 2.46 -13.20 2.46
N ARG A 2 2.35 -14.17 3.39
CA ARG A 2 1.31 -14.14 4.45
C ARG A 2 1.22 -12.86 5.27
N GLU A 3 2.35 -12.23 5.62
CA GLU A 3 2.36 -10.96 6.37
C GLU A 3 1.84 -9.78 5.54
N LEU A 4 2.22 -9.73 4.25
CA LEU A 4 1.76 -8.71 3.31
C LEU A 4 0.24 -8.75 3.14
N ASP A 5 -0.31 -9.97 2.96
CA ASP A 5 -1.74 -10.20 2.81
C ASP A 5 -2.55 -9.66 4.01
N VAL A 6 -2.01 -9.78 5.23
CA VAL A 6 -2.67 -9.29 6.46
C VAL A 6 -2.65 -7.76 6.52
N LEU A 7 -1.52 -7.13 6.21
CA LEU A 7 -1.38 -5.66 6.19
C LEU A 7 -2.33 -5.03 5.17
N LEU A 8 -2.35 -5.57 3.95
CA LEU A 8 -3.21 -5.08 2.88
C LEU A 8 -4.68 -5.28 3.19
N LYS A 9 -5.09 -6.44 3.72
CA LYS A 9 -6.50 -6.66 4.13
C LYS A 9 -6.94 -5.69 5.21
N ARG A 10 -6.13 -5.47 6.24
CA ARG A 10 -6.46 -4.55 7.34
C ARG A 10 -6.66 -3.13 6.83
N PHE A 11 -5.80 -2.68 5.92
CA PHE A 11 -5.95 -1.39 5.25
C PHE A 11 -7.23 -1.33 4.41
N ILE A 12 -7.54 -2.39 3.67
CA ILE A 12 -8.78 -2.48 2.87
C ILE A 12 -10.02 -2.34 3.75
N GLU A 13 -10.05 -3.05 4.89
CA GLU A 13 -11.19 -3.03 5.79
C GLU A 13 -11.35 -1.70 6.55
N THR A 14 -10.25 -0.96 6.77
CA THR A 14 -10.25 0.23 7.63
C THR A 14 -10.31 1.54 6.83
N SER A 15 -9.52 1.65 5.75
CA SER A 15 -9.21 2.94 5.13
C SER A 15 -9.43 2.97 3.61
N TYR A 16 -9.54 1.81 2.93
CA TYR A 16 -9.76 1.78 1.48
C TYR A 16 -11.09 2.42 1.04
N SER A 17 -12.11 2.32 1.89
CA SER A 17 -13.40 2.98 1.67
C SER A 17 -13.32 4.51 1.67
N ASP A 18 -12.26 5.07 2.25
CA ASP A 18 -11.99 6.51 2.35
C ASP A 18 -11.09 7.00 1.19
N LEU A 19 -10.54 6.09 0.38
CA LEU A 19 -9.73 6.45 -0.77
C LEU A 19 -10.58 7.01 -1.90
N ASP A 20 -10.09 8.09 -2.52
CA ASP A 20 -10.70 8.62 -3.74
C ASP A 20 -10.43 7.71 -4.95
N SER A 21 -11.11 7.96 -6.08
CA SER A 21 -11.00 7.11 -7.27
C SER A 21 -9.59 7.05 -7.86
N THR A 22 -8.79 8.11 -7.71
CA THR A 22 -7.38 8.14 -8.13
C THR A 22 -6.53 7.29 -7.20
N GLU A 23 -6.74 7.39 -5.89
CA GLU A 23 -6.02 6.57 -4.92
C GLU A 23 -6.34 5.08 -5.06
N GLN A 24 -7.58 4.72 -5.40
CA GLN A 24 -7.97 3.34 -5.69
C GLN A 24 -7.26 2.79 -6.94
N ASP A 25 -7.11 3.60 -7.99
CA ASP A 25 -6.36 3.23 -9.21
C ASP A 25 -4.86 3.05 -8.94
N VAL A 26 -4.29 3.91 -8.08
CA VAL A 26 -2.92 3.78 -7.59
C VAL A 26 -2.76 2.53 -6.72
N PHE A 27 -3.76 2.16 -5.93
CA PHE A 27 -3.75 0.92 -5.15
C PHE A 27 -3.80 -0.32 -6.05
N ASP A 28 -4.57 -0.30 -7.14
CA ASP A 28 -4.60 -1.38 -8.13
C ASP A 28 -3.23 -1.52 -8.83
N SER A 29 -2.60 -0.38 -9.18
CA SER A 29 -1.24 -0.35 -9.70
C SER A 29 -0.23 -0.92 -8.69
N LEU A 30 -0.39 -0.60 -7.41
CA LEU A 30 0.41 -1.14 -6.33
C LEU A 30 0.26 -2.66 -6.25
N LEU A 31 -0.96 -3.21 -6.32
CA LEU A 31 -1.19 -4.66 -6.30
C LEU A 31 -0.60 -5.40 -7.52
N SER A 32 -0.26 -4.69 -8.59
CA SER A 32 0.41 -5.25 -9.76
C SER A 32 1.93 -5.42 -9.58
N GLU A 33 2.51 -4.83 -8.52
CA GLU A 33 3.93 -4.92 -8.20
C GLU A 33 4.30 -6.24 -7.48
N SER A 34 5.60 -6.54 -7.42
CA SER A 34 6.08 -7.79 -6.80
C SER A 34 5.92 -7.78 -5.28
N ASP A 35 5.57 -8.93 -4.68
CA ASP A 35 5.48 -9.10 -3.21
C ASP A 35 6.71 -8.57 -2.45
N ILE A 36 7.90 -8.72 -3.04
CA ILE A 36 9.18 -8.28 -2.45
C ILE A 36 9.24 -6.75 -2.35
N ASP A 37 8.87 -6.05 -3.43
CA ASP A 37 8.86 -4.59 -3.48
C ASP A 37 7.78 -4.03 -2.56
N LEU A 38 6.58 -4.61 -2.60
CA LEU A 38 5.49 -4.25 -1.70
C LEU A 38 5.88 -4.38 -0.23
N TYR A 39 6.49 -5.51 0.14
CA TYR A 39 6.96 -5.71 1.50
C TYR A 39 8.06 -4.71 1.87
N ALA A 40 9.00 -4.43 0.97
CA ALA A 40 10.06 -3.45 1.21
C ALA A 40 9.49 -2.03 1.41
N TRP A 41 8.46 -1.63 0.65
CA TRP A 41 7.81 -0.33 0.78
C TRP A 41 6.99 -0.22 2.06
N LEU A 42 6.15 -1.22 2.35
CA LEU A 42 5.29 -1.23 3.54
C LEU A 42 6.08 -1.34 4.86
N THR A 43 7.28 -1.91 4.82
CA THR A 43 8.20 -1.96 5.97
C THR A 43 9.17 -0.78 6.04
N GLY A 44 9.09 0.16 5.10
CA GLY A 44 9.97 1.34 5.03
C GLY A 44 11.43 1.03 4.67
N ARG A 45 11.72 -0.16 4.14
CA ARG A 45 13.06 -0.55 3.65
C ARG A 45 13.41 0.09 2.32
N SER A 46 12.39 0.40 1.51
CA SER A 46 12.52 1.06 0.21
C SER A 46 11.37 2.05 0.00
N ILE A 47 11.47 2.89 -1.03
CA ILE A 47 10.44 3.85 -1.43
C ILE A 47 10.14 3.63 -2.92
N PRO A 48 8.88 3.57 -3.35
CA PRO A 48 8.53 3.46 -4.77
C PRO A 48 8.93 4.73 -5.54
N GLU A 49 9.31 4.59 -6.81
CA GLU A 49 9.73 5.72 -7.64
C GLU A 49 8.56 6.67 -7.95
N SER A 50 7.34 6.15 -8.09
CA SER A 50 6.16 6.94 -8.34
C SER A 50 5.74 7.70 -7.08
N THR A 51 5.66 9.03 -7.18
CA THR A 51 5.25 9.90 -6.07
C THR A 51 3.85 9.58 -5.54
N LEU A 52 2.94 9.11 -6.41
CA LEU A 52 1.60 8.67 -6.01
C LEU A 52 1.64 7.38 -5.19
N LEU A 53 2.41 6.38 -5.62
CA LEU A 53 2.62 5.14 -4.86
C LEU A 53 3.27 5.44 -3.51
N ALA A 54 4.26 6.34 -3.47
CA ALA A 54 4.94 6.71 -2.23
C ALA A 54 3.99 7.34 -1.21
N GLN A 55 3.06 8.19 -1.66
CA GLN A 55 2.01 8.78 -0.82
C GLN A 55 1.05 7.71 -0.28
N LEU A 56 0.59 6.79 -1.15
CA LEU A 56 -0.32 5.72 -0.76
C LEU A 56 0.34 4.75 0.23
N VAL A 57 1.57 4.31 -0.04
CA VAL A 57 2.35 3.47 0.89
C VAL A 57 2.49 4.14 2.25
N ASN A 58 2.84 5.44 2.28
CA ASN A 58 2.96 6.16 3.53
C ASN A 58 1.62 6.20 4.31
N ARG A 59 0.51 6.38 3.60
CA ARG A 59 -0.84 6.31 4.18
C ARG A 59 -1.11 4.92 4.77
N ILE A 60 -0.84 3.84 4.02
CA ILE A 60 -1.02 2.46 4.49
C ILE A 60 -0.18 2.19 5.75
N CYS A 61 1.09 2.60 5.76
CA CYS A 61 1.96 2.42 6.94
C CYS A 61 1.44 3.14 8.18
N ARG A 62 0.87 4.34 8.02
CA ARG A 62 0.34 5.13 9.14
C ARG A 62 -0.94 4.54 9.75
N GLU A 63 -1.78 3.92 8.94
CA GLU A 63 -3.04 3.32 9.38
C GLU A 63 -2.85 1.92 10.00
N ASN A 64 -1.70 1.29 9.76
CA ASN A 64 -1.37 -0.04 10.28
C ASN A 64 -0.55 -0.05 11.58
N ASP A 65 -0.17 1.12 12.11
CA ASP A 65 0.52 1.28 13.41
C ASP A 65 -0.37 0.89 14.60
#